data_AF-A0AAU5HFZ1-F1
#
_entry.id   AF-A0AAU5HFZ1-F1
#
_cell.length_a   1.000
_cell.length_b   1.000
_cell.length_c   1.000
_cell.angle_alpha   90.00
_cell.angle_beta   90.00
_cell.angle_gamma   90.00
#
_symmetry.space_group_name_H-M   'P 1'
#
loop_
_entity.id
_entity.type
_entity.pdbx_description
1 polymer ?
#
loop_
_entity_poly.entity_id
_entity_poly.type
_entity_poly.pdbx_seq_one_letter_code
_entity_poly.pdbx_strand_id
1 'polypeptide(L)' 'MRVTIARRHFYIHAIEVEQAMSGVSPEPVSGASVKIGGITYPLMQVGAVVTRQDRRDFSAGEVMRAMRALGFTVENSGS' A
#
# COMPACT_ATOMS: atom_id res chain seq x y z
N MET A 1 5.01 -11.74 6.17
CA MET A 1 6.02 -11.51 5.10
C MET A 1 6.95 -10.39 5.55
N ARG A 2 8.25 -10.44 5.26
CA ARG A 2 9.15 -9.29 5.52
C ARG A 2 9.20 -8.41 4.26
N VAL A 3 8.84 -7.14 4.40
CA VAL A 3 8.92 -6.14 3.33
C VAL A 3 9.82 -4.98 3.77
N THR A 4 10.39 -4.26 2.81
CA THR A 4 11.20 -3.07 3.07
C THR A 4 10.51 -1.86 2.45
N ILE A 5 10.19 -0.86 3.28
CA ILE A 5 9.58 0.41 2.88
C ILE A 5 10.30 1.50 3.68
N ALA A 6 10.58 2.66 3.07
CA ALA A 6 11.26 3.77 3.75
C ALA A 6 12.61 3.36 4.37
N ARG A 7 13.34 2.44 3.71
CA ARG A 7 14.60 1.85 4.21
C ARG A 7 14.47 1.12 5.55
N ARG A 8 13.24 0.80 5.99
CA ARG A 8 12.93 0.06 7.22
C ARG A 8 12.28 -1.27 6.88
N HIS A 9 12.49 -2.26 7.75
CA HIS A 9 11.86 -3.57 7.60
C HIS A 9 10.56 -3.64 8.38
N PHE A 10 9.55 -4.21 7.75
CA PHE A 10 8.26 -4.47 8.36
C PHE A 10 7.91 -5.95 8.19
N TYR A 11 7.33 -6.53 9.23
CA TYR A 11 6.73 -7.85 9.18
C TYR A 11 5.22 -7.63 9.10
N ILE A 12 4.67 -7.79 7.91
CA ILE A 12 3.25 -7.53 7.63
C ILE A 12 2.67 -8.73 6.88
N HIS A 13 1.40 -9.03 7.14
CA HIS A 13 0.57 -10.00 6.46
C HIS A 13 -0.58 -9.33 5.73
N ALA A 14 -1.14 -9.99 4.71
CA ALA A 14 -2.25 -9.43 3.92
C ALA A 14 -3.47 -9.08 4.81
N ILE A 15 -3.79 -9.92 5.80
CA ILE A 15 -4.89 -9.66 6.74
C ILE A 15 -4.67 -8.39 7.57
N GLU A 16 -3.43 -8.07 7.95
CA GLU A 16 -3.12 -6.86 8.72
C GLU A 16 -3.28 -5.61 7.85
N VAL A 17 -2.98 -5.71 6.54
CA VAL A 17 -3.25 -4.62 5.58
C VAL A 17 -4.75 -4.40 5.44
N GLU A 18 -5.54 -5.45 5.26
CA GLU A 18 -7.01 -5.34 5.15
C GLU A 18 -7.63 -4.74 6.41
N GLN A 19 -7.18 -5.17 7.59
CA GLN A 19 -7.63 -4.63 8.88
C GLN A 19 -7.25 -3.15 9.03
N ALA A 20 -6.01 -2.79 8.69
CA ALA A 20 -5.54 -1.40 8.78
C ALA A 20 -6.28 -0.45 7.83
N MET A 21 -6.70 -0.95 6.67
CA MET A 21 -7.44 -0.17 5.66
C MET A 21 -8.95 -0.17 5.89
N SER A 22 -9.47 -1.02 6.79
CA SER A 22 -10.89 -1.08 7.08
C SER A 22 -11.40 0.25 7.65
N GLY A 23 -12.46 0.79 7.04
CA GLY A 23 -13.03 2.09 7.41
C GLY A 23 -12.20 3.31 6.97
N VAL A 24 -11.07 3.12 6.30
CA VAL A 24 -10.30 4.23 5.72
C VAL A 24 -10.98 4.71 4.44
N SER A 25 -11.34 5.99 4.39
CA SER A 25 -11.88 6.61 3.18
C SER A 25 -10.80 6.66 2.09
N PRO A 26 -11.07 6.17 0.88
CA PRO A 26 -10.10 6.25 -0.21
C PRO A 26 -9.85 7.69 -0.63
N GLU A 27 -8.58 8.03 -0.84
CA GLU A 27 -8.18 9.26 -1.50
C GLU A 27 -8.38 9.18 -3.01
N PRO A 28 -8.55 10.31 -3.71
CA PRO A 28 -8.61 10.33 -5.17
C PRO A 28 -7.42 9.61 -5.81
N VAL A 29 -7.70 8.66 -6.70
CA VAL A 29 -6.66 7.90 -7.39
C VAL A 29 -6.16 8.70 -8.59
N SER A 30 -4.92 9.18 -8.50
CA SER A 30 -4.25 9.95 -9.57
C SER A 30 -3.10 9.18 -10.24
N GLY A 31 -2.96 7.89 -9.96
CA GLY A 31 -1.84 7.06 -10.41
C GLY A 31 -1.92 5.64 -9.86
N ALA A 32 -0.76 5.02 -9.61
CA ALA A 32 -0.67 3.64 -9.16
C ALA A 32 -1.48 3.37 -7.87
N SER A 33 -2.29 2.32 -7.91
CA SER A 33 -3.30 2.01 -6.90
C SER A 33 -3.39 0.52 -6.64
N VAL A 34 -4.01 0.15 -5.52
CA VAL A 34 -4.19 -1.25 -5.10
C VAL A 34 -5.63 -1.47 -4.65
N LYS A 35 -6.20 -2.62 -5.03
CA LYS A 35 -7.53 -3.02 -4.58
C LYS A 35 -7.44 -3.82 -3.28
N ILE A 36 -8.09 -3.32 -2.23
CA ILE A 36 -8.11 -3.91 -0.88
C ILE A 36 -9.57 -3.96 -0.42
N GLY A 37 -10.09 -5.14 -0.06
CA GLY A 37 -11.48 -5.27 0.40
C GLY A 37 -12.53 -4.79 -0.61
N GLY A 38 -12.22 -4.81 -1.90
CA GLY A 38 -13.11 -4.31 -2.96
C GLY A 38 -12.99 -2.80 -3.26
N ILE A 39 -12.24 -2.04 -2.45
CA ILE A 39 -12.02 -0.60 -2.61
C ILE A 39 -10.62 -0.36 -3.20
N THR A 40 -10.52 0.60 -4.13
CA THR A 40 -9.25 0.99 -4.74
C THR A 40 -8.63 2.15 -3.97
N TYR A 41 -7.39 1.98 -3.51
CA TYR A 41 -6.64 2.97 -2.76
C TYR A 41 -5.36 3.37 -3.49
N PRO A 42 -4.95 4.65 -3.44
CA PRO A 42 -3.62 5.07 -3.86
C PRO A 42 -2.54 4.36 -3.05
N LEU A 43 -1.48 3.89 -3.72
CA LEU A 43 -0.38 3.19 -3.03
C LEU A 43 0.27 4.05 -1.92
N MET A 44 0.38 5.36 -2.15
CA MET A 44 0.94 6.27 -1.14
C MET A 44 0.09 6.37 0.12
N GLN A 45 -1.24 6.27 -0.02
CA GLN A 45 -2.16 6.24 1.11
C GLN A 45 -1.97 4.95 1.91
N VAL A 46 -1.99 3.79 1.23
CA VAL A 46 -1.83 2.48 1.89
C VAL A 46 -0.49 2.38 2.61
N GLY A 47 0.59 2.82 1.96
CA GLY A 47 1.92 2.84 2.57
C GLY A 47 1.96 3.65 3.86
N ALA A 48 1.36 4.84 3.86
CA ALA A 48 1.32 5.71 5.03
C ALA A 48 0.51 5.10 6.19
N VAL A 49 -0.67 4.54 5.90
CA VAL A 49 -1.56 3.93 6.91
C VAL A 49 -0.89 2.71 7.54
N VAL A 50 -0.39 1.79 6.71
CA VAL A 50 0.15 0.50 7.17
C VAL A 50 1.48 0.66 7.91
N THR A 51 2.37 1.53 7.43
CA THR A 51 3.71 1.68 8.01
C THR A 51 3.82 2.80 9.05
N ARG A 52 2.81 3.69 9.10
CA ARG A 52 2.82 4.93 9.88
C ARG A 52 4.02 5.84 9.59
N GLN A 53 4.66 5.70 8.43
CA GLN A 53 5.75 6.57 7.97
C GLN A 53 5.22 7.78 7.20
N ASP A 54 6.01 8.85 7.13
CA ASP A 54 5.69 9.99 6.28
C ASP A 54 5.79 9.56 4.80
N ARG A 55 4.87 10.05 3.97
CA ARG A 55 4.87 9.79 2.51
C ARG A 55 6.15 10.26 1.82
N ARG A 56 6.89 11.18 2.44
CA ARG A 56 8.19 11.67 1.94
C ARG A 56 9.31 10.64 2.10
N ASP A 57 9.13 9.64 2.96
CA ASP A 57 10.16 8.66 3.27
C ASP A 57 10.16 7.46 2.33
N PHE A 58 9.10 7.27 1.54
CA PHE A 58 8.97 6.13 0.63
C PHE A 58 8.32 6.50 -0.70
N SER A 59 8.42 5.58 -1.66
CA SER A 59 7.86 5.72 -2.99
C SER A 59 6.68 4.78 -3.23
N ALA A 60 5.80 5.13 -4.17
CA ALA A 60 4.73 4.24 -4.61
C ALA A 60 5.27 2.89 -5.13
N GLY A 61 6.47 2.88 -5.72
CA GLY A 61 7.14 1.67 -6.19
C GLY A 61 7.54 0.72 -5.05
N GLU A 62 7.96 1.24 -3.90
CA GLU A 62 8.21 0.41 -2.71
C GLU A 62 6.93 -0.25 -2.21
N VAL A 63 5.85 0.54 -2.09
CA VAL A 63 4.56 0.03 -1.63
C VAL A 63 3.98 -0.97 -2.63
N MET A 64 4.08 -0.71 -3.94
CA MET A 64 3.66 -1.63 -5.01
C MET A 64 4.32 -3.01 -4.86
N ARG A 65 5.65 -3.04 -4.66
CA ARG A 65 6.39 -4.30 -4.50
C ARG A 65 5.94 -5.03 -3.24
N ALA A 66 5.74 -4.32 -2.14
CA ALA A 66 5.23 -4.90 -0.90
C ALA A 66 3.82 -5.50 -1.08
N MET A 67 2.90 -4.76 -1.71
CA MET A 67 1.52 -5.21 -1.95
C MET A 67 1.47 -6.42 -2.88
N ARG A 68 2.25 -6.44 -3.97
CA ARG A 68 2.39 -7.61 -4.85
C ARG A 68 2.95 -8.82 -4.10
N ALA A 69 3.97 -8.64 -3.26
CA ALA A 69 4.54 -9.72 -2.46
C ALA A 69 3.56 -10.28 -1.41
N LEU A 70 2.56 -9.50 -1.01
CA LEU A 70 1.47 -9.92 -0.13
C LEU A 70 0.28 -10.53 -0.89
N GLY A 71 0.32 -10.56 -2.23
CA GLY A 71 -0.72 -11.15 -3.06
C GLY A 71 -1.84 -10.19 -3.50
N PHE A 72 -1.68 -8.88 -3.28
CA PHE A 72 -2.68 -7.91 -3.72
C PHE A 72 -2.56 -7.58 -5.21
N THR A 73 -3.71 -7.31 -5.82
CA THR A 73 -3.80 -6.79 -7.19
C THR A 73 -3.52 -5.30 -7.21
N VAL A 74 -2.45 -4.91 -7.89
CA VAL A 74 -2.03 -3.51 -8.08
C VAL A 74 -2.32 -3.09 -9.52
N GLU A 75 -3.00 -1.96 -9.68
CA GLU A 75 -3.28 -1.33 -10.96
C GLU A 75 -2.28 -0.20 -11.19
N ASN A 76 -1.63 -0.19 -12.35
CA ASN A 76 -0.73 0.88 -12.75
C ASN A 76 -1.38 1.60 -13.93
N SER A 77 -2.12 2.69 -13.68
CA SER A 77 -2.58 3.60 -14.73
C SER A 77 -1.39 4.44 -15.21
N GLY A 78 -0.49 3.78 -15.93
CA GLY A 78 0.78 4.33 -16.40
C GLY A 78 1.32 3.41 -17.48
N SER A 79 0.68 3.44 -18.64
CA SER A 79 1.22 3.07 -19.94
C SER A 79 0.97 4.23 -20.89
#